data_AF-A0A4S4B5D9-F1
#
_entry.id   AF-A0A4S4B5D9-F1
#
_cell.length_a   1.000
_cell.length_b   1.000
_cell.length_c   1.000
_cell.angle_alpha   90.00
_cell.angle_beta   90.00
_cell.angle_gamma   90.00
#
_symmetry.space_group_name_H-M   'P 1'
#
loop_
_entity.id
_entity.type
_entity.pdbx_description
1 polymer ?
#
loop_
_entity_poly.entity_id
_entity_poly.type
_entity_poly.pdbx_seq_one_letter_code
_entity_poly.pdbx_strand_id
1 'polypeptide(L)'
;MNSKEFRAELVKIMPGYDWTVHQSRLDWRLEATGIQSSGSNRLSTLSVVRVEREGQKPVYEAKSAGYGRRARWLHTHKDGTLARALRGLQDYYEAVASTHYGHAGALKHGRKAKDAPAATEAAP
;
A
#
# COMPACT_ATOMS: atom_id res chain seq x y z
N MET A 1 25.41 0.38 3.28
CA MET A 1 24.66 -0.35 2.22
C MET A 1 24.93 0.33 0.89
N ASN A 2 25.24 -0.41 -0.17
CA ASN A 2 25.36 0.13 -1.54
C ASN A 2 24.10 -0.15 -2.41
N SER A 3 24.02 0.44 -3.61
CA SER A 3 22.87 0.27 -4.52
C SER A 3 22.59 -1.17 -4.93
N LYS A 4 23.61 -2.03 -5.05
CA LYS A 4 23.47 -3.44 -5.44
C LYS A 4 22.87 -4.26 -4.30
N GLU A 5 23.34 -4.07 -3.08
CA GLU A 5 22.80 -4.67 -1.86
C GLU A 5 21.35 -4.24 -1.64
N PHE A 6 21.06 -2.95 -1.80
CA PHE A 6 19.71 -2.42 -1.68
C PHE A 6 18.75 -3.02 -2.72
N ARG A 7 19.18 -3.17 -3.98
CA ARG A 7 18.40 -3.88 -5.00
C ARG A 7 18.17 -5.34 -4.62
N ALA A 8 19.19 -6.03 -4.11
CA ALA A 8 19.05 -7.42 -3.70
C ALA A 8 18.05 -7.58 -2.54
N GLU A 9 18.04 -6.65 -1.58
CA GLU A 9 17.06 -6.61 -0.50
C GLU A 9 15.63 -6.43 -1.05
N LEU A 10 15.44 -5.49 -2.00
CA LEU A 10 14.15 -5.23 -2.64
C LEU A 10 13.61 -6.45 -3.40
N VAL A 11 14.45 -7.09 -4.21
CA VAL A 11 14.09 -8.29 -4.97
C VAL A 11 13.78 -9.47 -4.03
N LYS A 12 14.49 -9.58 -2.91
CA LYS A 12 14.24 -10.64 -1.92
C LYS A 12 12.87 -10.52 -1.26
N ILE A 13 12.45 -9.30 -0.90
CA ILE A 13 11.17 -9.09 -0.19
C ILE A 13 9.99 -8.99 -1.16
N MET A 14 10.20 -8.40 -2.33
CA MET A 14 9.15 -8.16 -3.33
C MET A 14 9.64 -8.59 -4.72
N PRO A 15 9.74 -9.90 -4.99
CA PRO A 15 10.27 -10.42 -6.25
C PRO A 15 9.36 -10.15 -7.45
N GLY A 16 8.07 -9.90 -7.24
CA GLY A 16 7.09 -9.64 -8.31
C GLY A 16 7.14 -8.22 -8.89
N TYR A 17 8.07 -7.37 -8.43
CA TYR A 17 8.24 -6.01 -8.89
C TYR A 17 9.55 -5.89 -9.68
N ASP A 18 9.49 -5.21 -10.82
CA ASP A 18 10.69 -4.80 -11.54
C ASP A 18 11.29 -3.56 -10.87
N TRP A 19 12.44 -3.74 -10.22
CA TRP A 19 13.10 -2.73 -9.41
C TRP A 19 14.16 -1.97 -10.19
N THR A 20 13.99 -0.65 -10.25
CA THR A 20 15.00 0.30 -10.71
C THR A 20 15.54 1.08 -9.52
N VAL A 21 16.84 0.98 -9.23
CA VAL A 21 17.51 1.83 -8.23
C VAL A 21 18.06 3.06 -8.92
N HIS A 22 17.73 4.23 -8.40
CA HIS A 22 18.13 5.52 -8.95
C HIS A 22 19.47 5.95 -8.34
N GLN A 23 20.32 6.57 -9.15
CA GLN A 23 21.52 7.21 -8.64
C GLN A 23 21.13 8.45 -7.83
N SER A 24 21.53 8.45 -6.56
CA SER A 24 21.43 9.59 -5.67
C SER A 24 22.77 10.35 -5.67
N ARG A 25 22.72 11.67 -5.56
CA ARG A 25 23.91 12.50 -5.31
C ARG A 25 24.34 12.47 -3.84
N LEU A 26 23.53 11.86 -2.98
CA LEU A 26 23.70 11.83 -1.53
C LEU A 26 24.00 10.38 -1.14
N ASP A 27 25.20 10.16 -0.60
CA ASP A 27 25.67 8.81 -0.22
C ASP A 27 24.81 8.17 0.88
N TRP A 28 24.19 8.99 1.71
CA TRP A 28 23.29 8.58 2.80
C TRP A 28 21.86 8.26 2.34
N ARG A 29 21.52 8.44 1.06
CA ARG A 29 20.17 8.26 0.53
C ARG A 29 20.16 7.35 -0.68
N LEU A 30 19.40 6.26 -0.61
CA LEU A 30 19.13 5.37 -1.74
C LEU A 30 17.66 5.44 -2.09
N GLU A 31 17.34 5.49 -3.37
CA GLU A 31 15.95 5.54 -3.86
C GLU A 31 15.75 4.49 -4.95
N ALA A 32 14.63 3.77 -4.89
CA ALA A 32 14.26 2.78 -5.88
C ALA A 32 12.78 2.91 -6.25
N THR A 33 12.45 2.52 -7.47
CA THR A 33 11.08 2.40 -7.96
C THR A 33 10.85 0.97 -8.42
N GLY A 34 9.80 0.35 -7.88
CA GLY A 34 9.34 -0.98 -8.26
C GLY A 34 8.08 -0.87 -9.09
N ILE A 35 8.01 -1.59 -10.21
CA ILE A 35 6.82 -1.63 -11.06
C ILE A 35 6.33 -3.07 -11.16
N GLN A 36 5.06 -3.29 -10.80
CA GLN A 36 4.38 -4.55 -11.05
C GLN A 36 3.49 -4.41 -12.28
N SER A 37 3.59 -5.35 -13.21
CA SER A 37 2.80 -5.41 -14.43
C SER A 37 2.21 -6.80 -14.64
N SER A 38 1.06 -6.86 -15.31
CA SER A 38 0.46 -8.08 -15.84
C SER A 38 0.18 -7.88 -17.32
N GLY A 39 0.85 -8.66 -18.18
CA GLY A 39 0.90 -8.41 -19.62
C GLY A 39 1.35 -6.98 -19.92
N SER A 40 0.57 -6.27 -20.75
CA SER A 40 0.83 -4.86 -21.09
C SER A 40 0.34 -3.85 -20.05
N ASN A 41 -0.33 -4.30 -18.98
CA ASN A 41 -0.96 -3.42 -17.98
C ASN A 41 -0.09 -3.26 -16.73
N ARG A 42 0.21 -2.01 -16.35
CA ARG A 42 0.84 -1.69 -15.07
C ARG A 42 -0.18 -1.77 -13.95
N LEU A 43 0.07 -2.64 -12.96
CA LEU A 43 -0.80 -2.86 -11.82
C LEU A 43 -0.48 -1.94 -10.63
N SER A 44 0.80 -1.82 -10.30
CA SER A 44 1.22 -1.10 -9.09
C SER A 44 2.58 -0.44 -9.30
N THR A 45 2.77 0.71 -8.69
CA THR A 45 4.08 1.37 -8.59
C THR A 45 4.42 1.57 -7.11
N LEU A 46 5.62 1.12 -6.73
CA LEU A 46 6.21 1.39 -5.42
C LEU A 46 7.40 2.33 -5.56
N SER A 47 7.55 3.25 -4.63
CA SER A 47 8.79 4.00 -4.43
C SER A 47 9.31 3.68 -3.03
N VAL A 48 10.57 3.32 -2.94
CA VAL A 48 11.24 3.01 -1.68
C VAL A 48 12.45 3.90 -1.56
N VAL A 49 12.53 4.64 -0.45
CA VAL A 49 13.67 5.45 -0.08
C VAL A 49 14.27 4.89 1.19
N ARG A 50 15.58 4.68 1.20
CA ARG A 50 16.36 4.36 2.39
C ARG A 50 17.22 5.56 2.74
N VAL A 51 17.15 6.00 3.99
CA VAL A 51 17.96 7.10 4.54
C VAL A 51 18.80 6.53 5.68
N GLU A 52 20.11 6.66 5.58
CA GLU A 52 21.08 6.21 6.59
C GLU A 52 22.10 7.32 6.84
N ARG A 53 21.88 8.11 7.89
CA ARG A 53 22.81 9.17 8.30
C ARG A 53 23.80 8.64 9.32
N GLU A 54 24.98 9.24 9.38
CA GLU A 54 26.03 8.88 10.33
C GLU A 54 25.49 8.92 11.78
N GLY A 55 25.72 7.84 12.53
CA GLY A 55 25.24 7.68 13.91
C GLY A 55 23.73 7.44 14.07
N GLN A 56 22.95 7.33 12.99
CA GLN A 56 21.51 7.09 13.04
C GLN A 56 21.14 5.70 12.48
N LYS A 57 20.09 5.11 13.04
CA LYS A 57 19.51 3.88 12.48
C LYS A 57 18.92 4.17 11.09
N PRO A 58 19.02 3.23 10.14
CA PRO A 58 18.44 3.41 8.83
C PRO A 58 16.91 3.54 8.93
N VAL A 59 16.35 4.42 8.11
CA VAL A 59 14.91 4.60 7.97
C VAL A 59 14.52 4.30 6.53
N TYR A 60 13.51 3.46 6.38
CA TYR A 60 12.89 3.12 5.11
C TYR A 60 11.56 3.84 4.99
N GLU A 61 11.35 4.53 3.88
CA GLU A 61 10.10 5.14 3.49
C GLU A 61 9.59 4.43 2.23
N ALA A 62 8.42 3.80 2.33
CA ALA A 62 7.77 3.12 1.23
C ALA A 62 6.51 3.89 0.82
N LYS A 63 6.34 4.11 -0.48
CA LYS A 63 5.18 4.75 -1.09
C LYS A 63 4.55 3.83 -2.09
N SER A 64 3.23 3.87 -2.18
CA SER A 64 2.48 3.11 -3.17
C SER A 64 1.58 4.03 -3.99
N ALA A 65 1.54 3.76 -5.28
CA ALA A 65 0.62 4.36 -6.24
C ALA A 65 -0.06 3.25 -7.04
N GLY A 66 -1.32 3.49 -7.40
CA GLY A 66 -2.10 2.57 -8.20
C GLY A 66 -1.71 2.59 -9.69
N TYR A 67 -2.71 2.33 -10.53
CA TYR A 67 -2.57 2.23 -11.98
C TYR A 67 -2.28 3.62 -12.60
N GLY A 68 -1.12 3.79 -13.25
CA GLY A 68 -0.82 4.95 -14.09
C GLY A 68 0.55 5.60 -13.88
N ARG A 69 1.14 6.14 -14.96
CA ARG A 69 2.48 6.79 -14.98
C ARG A 69 2.59 8.07 -14.13
N ARG A 70 1.47 8.70 -13.79
CA ARG A 70 1.37 9.93 -12.98
C ARG A 70 0.38 9.78 -11.83
N ALA A 71 0.11 8.54 -11.42
CA ALA A 71 -0.75 8.28 -10.29
C ALA A 71 -0.17 8.99 -9.06
N ARG A 72 -1.04 9.70 -8.33
CA ARG A 72 -0.65 10.30 -7.05
C ARG A 72 -0.27 9.19 -6.08
N TRP A 73 0.72 9.43 -5.23
CA TRP A 73 1.02 8.53 -4.12
C TRP A 73 -0.21 8.45 -3.21
N LEU A 74 -0.73 7.24 -3.03
CA LEU A 74 -1.95 7.00 -2.26
C LEU A 74 -1.65 6.92 -0.78
N HIS A 75 -0.54 6.27 -0.42
CA HIS A 75 -0.09 6.16 0.95
C HIS A 75 1.43 6.10 1.04
N THR A 76 1.95 6.54 2.18
CA THR A 76 3.36 6.50 2.55
C THR A 76 3.48 5.92 3.94
N HIS A 77 4.34 4.93 4.12
CA HIS A 77 4.64 4.35 5.43
C HIS A 77 6.16 4.39 5.67
N LYS A 78 6.58 4.62 6.91
CA LYS A 78 8.00 4.68 7.30
C LYS A 78 8.28 3.73 8.45
N ASP A 79 9.40 3.02 8.37
CA ASP A 79 9.85 2.12 9.44
C ASP A 79 11.38 1.97 9.42
N GLY A 80 11.95 1.32 10.44
CA GLY A 80 13.39 1.05 10.53
C GLY A 80 13.87 -0.12 9.64
N THR A 81 12.95 -0.88 9.03
CA THR A 81 13.29 -1.96 8.10
C THR A 81 12.42 -1.93 6.86
N LEU A 82 12.95 -2.42 5.73
CA LEU A 82 12.19 -2.51 4.48
C LEU A 82 10.93 -3.36 4.64
N ALA A 83 11.05 -4.51 5.29
CA ALA A 83 9.92 -5.43 5.51
C ALA A 83 8.78 -4.77 6.26
N ARG A 84 9.08 -4.06 7.36
CA ARG A 84 8.05 -3.36 8.15
C ARG A 84 7.48 -2.15 7.41
N ALA A 85 8.31 -1.42 6.67
CA ALA A 85 7.85 -0.30 5.85
C ALA A 85 6.81 -0.77 4.81
N LEU A 86 7.09 -1.89 4.12
CA LEU A 86 6.18 -2.50 3.15
C LEU A 86 4.95 -3.14 3.82
N ARG A 87 5.13 -3.80 4.96
CA ARG A 87 4.01 -4.40 5.70
C ARG A 87 3.02 -3.34 6.16
N GLY A 88 3.48 -2.20 6.65
CA GLY A 88 2.59 -1.09 7.02
C GLY A 88 1.79 -0.52 5.84
N LEU A 89 2.33 -0.54 4.61
CA LEU A 89 1.53 -0.22 3.42
C LEU A 89 0.42 -1.25 3.19
N GLN A 90 0.70 -2.54 3.37
CA GLN A 90 -0.31 -3.60 3.23
C GLN A 90 -1.39 -3.47 4.30
N ASP A 91 -0.98 -3.32 5.57
CA ASP A 91 -1.90 -3.15 6.70
C ASP A 91 -2.84 -1.95 6.49
N TYR A 92 -2.32 -0.84 5.95
CA TYR A 92 -3.14 0.32 5.58
C TYR A 92 -4.23 -0.04 4.55
N TYR A 93 -3.87 -0.74 3.47
CA TYR A 93 -4.85 -1.12 2.45
C TYR A 93 -5.84 -2.17 2.94
N GLU A 94 -5.41 -3.12 3.78
CA GLU A 94 -6.28 -4.08 4.45
C GLU A 94 -7.30 -3.36 5.35
N ALA A 95 -6.87 -2.34 6.10
CA ALA A 95 -7.76 -1.53 6.95
C ALA A 95 -8.77 -0.71 6.12
N VAL A 96 -8.35 -0.11 5.01
CA VAL A 96 -9.24 0.60 4.08
C VAL A 96 -10.27 -0.36 3.48
N ALA A 97 -9.84 -1.53 3.02
CA ALA A 97 -10.74 -2.55 2.47
C ALA A 97 -11.77 -3.01 3.50
N SER A 98 -11.33 -3.30 4.74
CA SER A 98 -12.21 -3.68 5.84
C SER A 98 -13.26 -2.61 6.15
N THR A 99 -12.83 -1.34 6.18
CA THR A 99 -13.71 -0.19 6.42
C THR A 99 -14.82 -0.11 5.36
N HIS A 100 -14.45 -0.19 4.08
CA HIS A 100 -15.41 -0.14 2.99
C HIS A 100 -16.31 -1.38 2.90
N TYR A 101 -15.79 -2.55 3.27
CA TYR A 101 -16.60 -3.75 3.42
C TYR A 101 -17.68 -3.57 4.49
N GLY A 102 -17.34 -2.97 5.63
CA GLY A 102 -18.30 -2.60 6.68
C GLY A 102 -19.39 -1.65 6.17
N HIS A 103 -19.02 -0.59 5.45
CA HIS A 103 -19.99 0.33 4.85
C HIS A 103 -20.93 -0.37 3.86
N ALA A 104 -20.40 -1.26 3.00
CA ALA A 104 -21.22 -2.05 2.09
C ALA A 104 -22.18 -2.97 2.84
N GLY A 105 -21.75 -3.56 3.96
CA GLY A 105 -22.58 -4.35 4.86
C GLY A 105 -23.75 -3.54 5.45
N ALA A 106 -23.48 -2.32 5.92
CA ALA A 106 -24.52 -1.42 6.44
C ALA A 106 -25.58 -1.07 5.39
N LEU A 107 -25.15 -0.76 4.15
CA LEU A 107 -26.08 -0.51 3.04
C LEU A 107 -26.93 -1.75 2.70
N LYS A 108 -26.32 -2.94 2.67
CA LYS A 108 -27.04 -4.20 2.46
C LYS A 108 -28.06 -4.47 3.58
N HIS A 109 -27.69 -4.18 4.82
CA HIS A 109 -28.60 -4.33 5.96
C HIS A 109 -29.78 -3.36 5.86
N GLY A 110 -29.53 -2.08 5.56
CA GLY A 110 -30.58 -1.07 5.39
C GLY A 110 -31.55 -1.33 4.24
N ARG A 111 -31.18 -2.17 3.25
CA ARG A 111 -32.08 -2.61 2.17
C ARG A 111 -33.10 -3.65 2.61
N LYS A 112 -32.90 -4.32 3.73
CA LYS A 112 -33.90 -5.24 4.28
C LYS A 112 -34.96 -4.38 4.96
N ALA A 113 -36.21 -4.52 4.54
CA ALA A 113 -37.32 -3.86 5.21
C ALA A 113 -37.26 -4.23 6.70
N LYS A 114 -37.27 -3.21 7.56
CA LYS A 114 -37.58 -3.41 8.98
C LYS A 114 -39.01 -3.93 8.96
N ASP A 115 -39.23 -5.18 9.37
CA ASP A 115 -40.53 -5.83 9.32
C ASP A 115 -41.62 -4.82 9.67
N ALA A 116 -42.45 -4.51 8.67
CA ALA A 116 -43.58 -3.61 8.87
C ALA A 116 -44.40 -4.21 10.02
N PRO A 117 -44.71 -3.45 11.08
CA PRO A 117 -45.61 -3.96 12.10
C PRO A 117 -46.88 -4.41 11.37
N ALA A 118 -47.21 -5.69 11.53
CA ALA A 118 -48.37 -6.32 10.94
C ALA A 118 -49.55 -5.36 11.10
N ALA A 119 -50.16 -5.00 9.96
CA ALA A 119 -51.41 -4.27 9.98
C ALA A 119 -52.37 -5.07 10.85
N THR A 120 -52.66 -4.55 12.04
CA THR A 120 -53.67 -5.09 12.94
C THR A 120 -55.01 -4.87 12.25
N GLU A 121 -55.37 -5.84 11.43
CA GLU A 121 -56.72 -6.10 10.97
C GLU A 121 -57.54 -6.47 12.22
N ALA A 122 -58.30 -5.52 12.73
CA ALA A 122 -59.37 -5.77 13.68
C ALA A 122 -60.49 -4.73 13.46
N ALA A 123 -61.36 -5.07 12.52
CA ALA A 123 -62.77 -4.68 12.46
C ALA A 123 -63.54 -6.00 12.22
N PRO A 124 -64.80 -6.17 12.64
CA PRO A 124 -65.87 -5.17 12.78
C PRO A 124 -66.20 -4.72 14.21
#